data_AF-A0A951XAL8-F1
#
_entry.id   AF-A0A951XAL8-F1
#
_cell.length_a   1.000
_cell.length_b   1.000
_cell.length_c   1.000
_cell.angle_alpha   90.00
_cell.angle_beta   90.00
_cell.angle_gamma   90.00
#
_symmetry.space_group_name_H-M   'P 1'
#
loop_
_entity.id
_entity.type
_entity.pdbx_description
1 polymer ?
#
loop_
_entity_poly.entity_id
_entity_poly.type
_entity_poly.pdbx_seq_one_letter_code
_entity_poly.pdbx_strand_id
1 'polypeptide(L)'
;MKKVLIFFSLLVYTCLGLAQQKAPLPETNYKLAVIAHRGNHVQVPENTIASIRAAIKSGADYVEVDLRTSRDGQMVIMHDAGVDRMTNGTGKIKDLTWDELKNLKVFDKSRPSKRTYRIPTFSEVLNTCKGKINIYLDFKDADVEETYRQIREAGMERQVVVYVNSIPQYKDWRKTAPAIPLIISVIDEVKTKDELSFFLGQGTIEVLDNVYEKAMIETANEEGVAVWLDVQGDHEGPEIWNETLQKGVQGMQTDHPEALIRYLKKNGLRNGLGKDLAGEDPYTKYRKRAYRELKNIKYGKAPGDENMFDAYIPKEVTPGSRVIVYIHGGGWTKGDKKEFPKQLVDELVGNRGYLVVSMNYRLVKDGNNRFPAQIEDVKKALEFITANSKKYGYNGNEFALMGGSAGAHLAMLYAYGYDDKKQIKTVVDLWGPTDFTDKSVRPDGSDADNITINFLGEKDENAQVAKDASPAYRLTKETGVPTILFHGGEDPLVKVSQAENLYKKLQELGIPAQLEIYPNEKHGVGPSAAIDVFNKTFSWLEKYYPPTK
;
A
#
# COMPACT_ATOMS: atom_id res chain seq x y z
N MET A 1 -4.46 23.27 16.19
CA MET A 1 -3.38 22.69 17.04
C MET A 1 -3.99 21.61 17.93
N LYS A 2 -3.48 20.36 17.85
CA LYS A 2 -3.98 19.06 18.38
C LYS A 2 -4.44 18.06 17.30
N LYS A 3 -3.66 17.88 16.23
CA LYS A 3 -3.79 16.73 15.29
C LYS A 3 -2.44 16.04 14.99
N VAL A 4 -1.41 16.28 15.81
CA VAL A 4 0.00 15.98 15.46
C VAL A 4 0.66 14.94 16.38
N LEU A 5 -0.09 14.24 17.24
CA LEU A 5 0.52 13.18 18.07
C LEU A 5 -0.29 11.90 17.93
N ILE A 6 0.44 10.79 17.77
CA ILE A 6 0.01 9.39 17.63
C ILE A 6 -0.06 8.94 16.15
N PHE A 7 1.12 8.80 15.51
CA PHE A 7 1.29 7.93 14.33
C PHE A 7 2.36 6.84 14.53
N PHE A 8 2.84 6.65 15.76
CA PHE A 8 3.86 5.65 16.10
C PHE A 8 3.37 4.76 17.26
N SER A 9 2.66 3.68 16.93
CA SER A 9 2.68 2.40 17.65
C SER A 9 1.72 1.43 16.97
N LEU A 10 2.19 0.19 16.74
CA LEU A 10 1.46 -0.98 16.23
C LEU A 10 1.06 -1.00 14.74
N LEU A 11 2.03 -1.41 13.91
CA LEU A 11 1.76 -2.22 12.70
C LEU A 11 2.59 -3.52 12.75
N VAL A 12 2.50 -4.20 13.90
CA VAL A 12 2.80 -5.62 14.04
C VAL A 12 1.56 -6.28 14.63
N TYR A 13 0.53 -6.44 13.81
CA TYR A 13 -0.47 -7.50 13.99
C TYR A 13 -1.01 -7.89 12.61
N THR A 14 -0.99 -9.19 12.39
CA THR A 14 -1.36 -9.94 11.20
C THR A 14 -2.76 -9.63 10.68
N CYS A 15 -2.89 -9.54 9.36
CA CYS A 15 -3.98 -10.21 8.64
C CYS A 15 -3.34 -11.05 7.53
N LEU A 16 -3.46 -12.38 7.68
CA LEU A 16 -3.44 -13.32 6.56
C LEU A 16 -4.57 -12.91 5.62
N GLY A 17 -4.26 -12.07 4.64
CA GLY A 17 -5.14 -11.75 3.54
C GLY A 17 -4.48 -12.23 2.25
N LEU A 18 -5.16 -13.08 1.49
CA LEU A 18 -4.99 -13.07 0.04
C LEU A 18 -4.92 -11.59 -0.39
N ALA A 19 -3.93 -11.20 -1.21
CA ALA A 19 -3.89 -9.84 -1.74
C ALA A 19 -5.28 -9.53 -2.30
N GLN A 20 -6.02 -8.66 -1.61
CA GLN A 20 -7.42 -8.45 -1.90
C GLN A 20 -7.48 -7.75 -3.25
N GLN A 21 -8.08 -8.40 -4.23
CA GLN A 21 -8.32 -7.78 -5.52
C GLN A 21 -9.18 -6.54 -5.28
N LYS A 22 -8.79 -5.41 -5.86
CA LYS A 22 -9.54 -4.15 -5.79
C LYS A 22 -11.01 -4.39 -6.10
N ALA A 23 -11.88 -3.80 -5.27
CA ALA A 23 -13.31 -3.86 -5.53
C ALA A 23 -13.63 -3.12 -6.85
N PRO A 24 -14.47 -3.68 -7.73
CA PRO A 24 -14.90 -2.93 -8.91
C PRO A 24 -15.75 -1.72 -8.49
N LEU A 25 -15.53 -0.59 -9.14
CA LEU A 25 -16.42 0.58 -8.97
C LEU A 25 -17.82 0.28 -9.52
N PRO A 26 -18.88 0.91 -8.97
CA PRO A 26 -20.21 0.84 -9.56
C PRO A 26 -20.20 1.24 -11.04
N GLU A 27 -20.91 0.47 -11.86
CA GLU A 27 -20.97 0.71 -13.30
C GLU A 27 -21.67 2.04 -13.61
N THR A 28 -21.11 2.76 -14.59
CA THR A 28 -21.63 4.01 -15.11
C THR A 28 -21.76 3.93 -16.63
N ASN A 29 -22.67 4.73 -17.20
CA ASN A 29 -22.84 4.79 -18.67
C ASN A 29 -21.68 5.49 -19.38
N TYR A 30 -20.86 6.21 -18.62
CA TYR A 30 -19.77 7.02 -19.12
C TYR A 30 -18.52 6.86 -18.26
N LYS A 31 -17.35 7.09 -18.86
CA LYS A 31 -16.05 6.89 -18.19
C LYS A 31 -15.71 7.96 -17.16
N LEU A 32 -16.18 9.19 -17.37
CA LEU A 32 -16.05 10.27 -16.40
C LEU A 32 -17.32 10.32 -15.56
N ALA A 33 -17.19 9.95 -14.29
CA ALA A 33 -18.27 10.04 -13.33
C ALA A 33 -18.59 11.51 -13.03
N VAL A 34 -19.85 11.90 -13.20
CA VAL A 34 -20.36 13.16 -12.63
C VAL A 34 -21.05 12.83 -11.32
N ILE A 35 -20.54 13.40 -10.22
CA ILE A 35 -21.05 13.21 -8.87
C ILE A 35 -21.78 14.48 -8.43
N ALA A 36 -23.06 14.36 -8.11
CA ALA A 36 -23.86 15.46 -7.58
C ALA A 36 -23.62 15.60 -6.06
N HIS A 37 -22.86 16.61 -5.65
CA HIS A 37 -22.49 16.88 -4.26
C HIS A 37 -23.73 17.16 -3.40
N ARG A 38 -24.03 16.32 -2.41
CA ARG A 38 -25.23 16.40 -1.54
C ARG A 38 -26.56 16.41 -2.32
N GLY A 39 -26.56 15.81 -3.51
CA GLY A 39 -27.61 15.94 -4.51
C GLY A 39 -27.49 17.21 -5.36
N ASN A 40 -28.53 17.53 -6.14
CA ASN A 40 -28.54 18.78 -6.92
C ASN A 40 -29.02 19.94 -6.04
N HIS A 41 -28.20 20.30 -5.06
CA HIS A 41 -28.61 21.15 -3.95
C HIS A 41 -28.67 22.65 -4.28
N VAL A 42 -28.25 23.03 -5.50
CA VAL A 42 -28.45 24.39 -5.99
C VAL A 42 -29.92 24.70 -6.32
N GLN A 43 -30.76 23.67 -6.45
CA GLN A 43 -32.20 23.80 -6.73
C GLN A 43 -33.10 23.60 -5.51
N VAL A 44 -32.67 22.79 -4.55
CA VAL A 44 -33.41 22.38 -3.35
C VAL A 44 -32.43 22.08 -2.20
N PRO A 45 -32.84 22.11 -0.92
CA PRO A 45 -31.90 21.92 0.18
C PRO A 45 -31.08 20.63 0.08
N GLU A 46 -29.80 20.74 0.43
CA GLU A 46 -28.80 19.65 0.40
C GLU A 46 -29.28 18.43 1.20
N ASN A 47 -28.80 17.23 0.84
CA ASN A 47 -29.05 16.00 1.59
C ASN A 47 -30.54 15.70 1.84
N THR A 48 -31.40 16.00 0.87
CA THR A 48 -32.83 15.68 0.91
C THR A 48 -33.20 14.69 -0.18
N ILE A 49 -34.31 13.94 0.00
CA ILE A 49 -34.87 13.12 -1.09
C ILE A 49 -35.17 13.97 -2.34
N ALA A 50 -35.49 15.26 -2.16
CA ALA A 50 -35.68 16.18 -3.27
C ALA A 50 -34.37 16.48 -4.02
N SER A 51 -33.24 16.72 -3.32
CA SER A 51 -31.95 16.97 -3.97
C SER A 51 -31.45 15.72 -4.70
N ILE A 52 -31.67 14.54 -4.14
CA ILE A 52 -31.36 13.25 -4.79
C ILE A 52 -32.20 13.05 -6.05
N ARG A 53 -33.52 13.28 -6.00
CA ARG A 53 -34.38 13.19 -7.19
C ARG A 53 -33.98 14.19 -8.27
N ALA A 54 -33.53 15.38 -7.87
CA ALA A 54 -33.02 16.39 -8.79
C ALA A 54 -31.65 15.99 -9.41
N ALA A 55 -30.80 15.26 -8.68
CA ALA A 55 -29.57 14.66 -9.21
C ALA A 55 -29.86 13.51 -10.21
N ILE A 56 -30.83 12.64 -9.91
CA ILE A 56 -31.29 11.61 -10.86
C ILE A 56 -31.78 12.28 -12.16
N LYS A 57 -32.55 13.37 -12.05
CA LYS A 57 -33.08 14.09 -13.21
C LYS A 57 -31.99 14.78 -14.03
N SER A 58 -30.90 15.25 -13.42
CA SER A 58 -29.79 15.86 -14.16
C SER A 58 -29.01 14.85 -15.00
N GLY A 59 -29.12 13.55 -14.68
CA GLY A 59 -28.38 12.47 -15.31
C GLY A 59 -26.98 12.28 -14.73
N ALA A 60 -26.76 12.72 -13.48
CA ALA A 60 -25.54 12.43 -12.74
C ALA A 60 -25.37 10.92 -12.56
N ASP A 61 -24.11 10.49 -12.54
CA ASP A 61 -23.74 9.08 -12.42
C ASP A 61 -23.77 8.64 -10.95
N TYR A 62 -23.38 9.55 -10.05
CA TYR A 62 -23.46 9.40 -8.61
C TYR A 62 -24.19 10.56 -7.95
N VAL A 63 -24.82 10.28 -6.82
CA VAL A 63 -25.19 11.28 -5.82
C VAL A 63 -24.31 11.08 -4.59
N GLU A 64 -23.69 12.15 -4.12
CA GLU A 64 -23.01 12.17 -2.83
C GLU A 64 -24.03 12.48 -1.72
N VAL A 65 -23.93 11.75 -0.60
CA VAL A 65 -24.77 11.90 0.59
C VAL A 65 -23.95 11.67 1.86
N ASP A 66 -24.24 12.45 2.90
CA ASP A 66 -23.50 12.43 4.17
C ASP A 66 -24.19 11.59 5.24
N LEU A 67 -23.57 10.48 5.67
CA LEU A 67 -24.20 9.53 6.60
C LEU A 67 -23.81 9.76 8.07
N ARG A 68 -24.81 9.78 8.95
CA ARG A 68 -24.65 9.89 10.41
C ARG A 68 -25.63 8.99 11.16
N THR A 69 -25.33 8.67 12.42
CA THR A 69 -26.21 7.91 13.31
C THR A 69 -26.77 8.77 14.45
N SER A 70 -28.08 8.66 14.69
CA SER A 70 -28.77 9.29 15.83
C SER A 70 -28.45 8.59 17.16
N ARG A 71 -28.89 9.18 18.28
CA ARG A 71 -28.70 8.60 19.63
C ARG A 71 -29.25 7.19 19.79
N ASP A 72 -30.36 6.90 19.13
CA ASP A 72 -31.08 5.63 19.15
C ASP A 72 -30.72 4.69 17.99
N GLY A 73 -29.63 4.97 17.27
CA GLY A 73 -29.08 4.08 16.24
C GLY A 73 -29.69 4.24 14.85
N GLN A 74 -30.61 5.20 14.63
CA GLN A 74 -31.17 5.47 13.31
C GLN A 74 -30.14 6.19 12.43
N MET A 75 -29.86 5.61 11.27
CA MET A 75 -29.02 6.25 10.25
C MET A 75 -29.81 7.30 9.47
N VAL A 76 -29.24 8.50 9.40
CA VAL A 76 -29.82 9.71 8.80
C VAL A 76 -28.80 10.41 7.90
N ILE A 77 -29.31 11.21 6.95
CA ILE A 77 -28.49 11.95 6.01
C ILE A 77 -28.38 13.42 6.42
N MET A 78 -27.15 13.85 6.78
CA MET A 78 -26.83 15.23 7.13
C MET A 78 -25.31 15.46 7.14
N HIS A 79 -24.84 16.51 6.47
CA HIS A 79 -23.43 16.89 6.46
C HIS A 79 -22.90 17.25 7.86
N ASP A 80 -23.55 18.21 8.51
CA ASP A 80 -23.07 18.78 9.77
C ASP A 80 -23.30 17.80 10.93
N ALA A 81 -22.45 17.86 11.97
CA ALA A 81 -22.67 17.09 13.20
C ALA A 81 -23.89 17.57 13.99
N GLY A 82 -24.34 18.81 13.75
CA GLY A 82 -25.54 19.39 14.34
C GLY A 82 -26.59 19.74 13.29
N VAL A 83 -27.83 19.96 13.76
CA VAL A 83 -28.98 20.22 12.88
C VAL A 83 -29.22 21.72 12.61
N ASP A 84 -28.49 22.60 13.30
CA ASP A 84 -28.74 24.04 13.41
C ASP A 84 -28.66 24.80 12.08
N ARG A 85 -27.71 24.42 11.20
CA ARG A 85 -27.48 25.16 9.94
C ARG A 85 -28.64 24.98 8.97
N MET A 86 -29.08 23.73 8.77
CA MET A 86 -30.01 23.34 7.71
C MET A 86 -31.42 23.01 8.18
N THR A 87 -31.73 23.19 9.47
CA THR A 87 -33.06 22.91 10.02
C THR A 87 -33.57 24.00 10.96
N ASN A 88 -34.80 23.82 11.46
CA ASN A 88 -35.37 24.62 12.55
C ASN A 88 -35.05 24.07 13.96
N GLY A 89 -34.25 23.01 14.06
CA GLY A 89 -33.82 22.44 15.34
C GLY A 89 -32.46 22.97 15.77
N THR A 90 -32.01 22.52 16.95
CA THR A 90 -30.68 22.80 17.50
C THR A 90 -30.12 21.54 18.15
N GLY A 91 -28.80 21.37 18.14
CA GLY A 91 -28.13 20.28 18.84
C GLY A 91 -27.47 19.27 17.90
N LYS A 92 -26.72 18.33 18.48
CA LYS A 92 -25.95 17.33 17.73
C LYS A 92 -26.78 16.11 17.41
N ILE A 93 -26.63 15.56 16.21
CA ILE A 93 -27.39 14.39 15.74
C ILE A 93 -27.23 13.21 16.68
N LYS A 94 -25.99 12.94 17.14
CA LYS A 94 -25.69 11.85 18.07
C LYS A 94 -26.36 11.96 19.44
N ASP A 95 -26.87 13.14 19.79
CA ASP A 95 -27.53 13.41 21.07
C ASP A 95 -29.08 13.40 20.93
N LEU A 96 -29.60 13.33 19.70
CA LEU A 96 -31.04 13.36 19.37
C LEU A 96 -31.54 11.98 18.91
N THR A 97 -32.79 11.63 19.23
CA THR A 97 -33.45 10.42 18.71
C THR A 97 -34.02 10.61 17.32
N TRP A 98 -34.37 9.53 16.62
CA TRP A 98 -35.10 9.63 15.36
C TRP A 98 -36.43 10.37 15.51
N ASP A 99 -37.15 10.16 16.61
CA ASP A 99 -38.42 10.84 16.86
C ASP A 99 -38.27 12.37 16.97
N GLU A 100 -37.14 12.84 17.49
CA GLU A 100 -36.79 14.26 17.53
C GLU A 100 -36.38 14.76 16.13
N LEU A 101 -35.53 14.00 15.43
CA LEU A 101 -34.99 14.37 14.11
C LEU A 101 -36.05 14.40 13.00
N LYS A 102 -36.95 13.41 12.94
CA LYS A 102 -37.94 13.24 11.85
C LYS A 102 -38.93 14.41 11.75
N ASN A 103 -39.08 15.18 12.81
CA ASN A 103 -40.00 16.31 12.88
C ASN A 103 -39.35 17.64 12.45
N LEU A 104 -38.03 17.67 12.29
CA LEU A 104 -37.30 18.88 11.87
C LEU A 104 -37.60 19.21 10.40
N LYS A 105 -37.81 20.50 10.13
CA LYS A 105 -37.96 21.04 8.78
C LYS A 105 -36.59 21.39 8.24
N VAL A 106 -36.19 20.78 7.13
CA VAL A 106 -34.96 21.12 6.42
C VAL A 106 -35.23 22.31 5.49
N PHE A 107 -34.35 23.32 5.52
CA PHE A 107 -34.38 24.46 4.62
C PHE A 107 -32.99 25.10 4.49
N ASP A 108 -32.74 25.67 3.32
CA ASP A 108 -31.58 26.51 3.06
C ASP A 108 -31.93 27.97 3.46
N LYS A 109 -31.24 28.49 4.49
CA LYS A 109 -31.46 29.86 4.99
C LYS A 109 -31.13 30.93 3.94
N SER A 110 -30.21 30.63 3.02
CA SER A 110 -29.83 31.52 1.93
C SER A 110 -30.86 31.51 0.79
N ARG A 111 -31.67 30.44 0.69
CA ARG A 111 -32.68 30.24 -0.36
C ARG A 111 -34.01 29.77 0.25
N PRO A 112 -34.81 30.69 0.81
CA PRO A 112 -36.08 30.35 1.43
C PRO A 112 -37.02 29.66 0.44
N SER A 113 -37.60 28.53 0.85
CA SER A 113 -38.57 27.78 0.06
C SER A 113 -39.89 27.65 0.83
N LYS A 114 -41.01 27.73 0.11
CA LYS A 114 -42.35 27.40 0.67
C LYS A 114 -42.57 25.90 0.81
N ARG A 115 -41.75 25.07 0.14
CA ARG A 115 -41.80 23.62 0.28
C ARG A 115 -41.17 23.20 1.59
N THR A 116 -41.77 22.19 2.21
CA THR A 116 -41.28 21.61 3.45
C THR A 116 -40.46 20.37 3.14
N TYR A 117 -39.20 20.34 3.60
CA TYR A 117 -38.30 19.19 3.46
C TYR A 117 -38.02 18.57 4.84
N ARG A 118 -37.48 17.34 4.83
CA ARG A 118 -37.22 16.50 6.02
C ARG A 118 -35.84 15.88 5.92
N ILE A 119 -35.26 15.56 7.07
CA ILE A 119 -34.03 14.77 7.17
C ILE A 119 -34.35 13.35 6.68
N PRO A 120 -33.71 12.86 5.61
CA PRO A 120 -33.93 11.48 5.16
C PRO A 120 -33.27 10.47 6.07
N THR A 121 -33.88 9.30 6.21
CA THR A 121 -33.18 8.09 6.65
C THR A 121 -32.30 7.53 5.54
N PHE A 122 -31.29 6.73 5.89
CA PHE A 122 -30.46 6.06 4.88
C PHE A 122 -31.27 5.07 4.02
N SER A 123 -32.23 4.36 4.62
CA SER A 123 -33.14 3.46 3.89
C SER A 123 -33.97 4.20 2.83
N GLU A 124 -34.48 5.40 3.12
CA GLU A 124 -35.20 6.21 2.13
C GLU A 124 -34.29 6.64 0.96
N VAL A 125 -33.01 6.93 1.24
CA VAL A 125 -32.01 7.23 0.21
C VAL A 125 -31.72 6.01 -0.65
N LEU A 126 -31.42 4.85 -0.05
CA LEU A 126 -31.21 3.59 -0.79
C LEU A 126 -32.40 3.29 -1.71
N ASN A 127 -33.63 3.36 -1.19
CA ASN A 127 -34.85 3.14 -1.97
C ASN A 127 -35.03 4.15 -3.10
N THR A 128 -34.62 5.41 -2.89
CA THR A 128 -34.71 6.44 -3.92
C THR A 128 -33.70 6.22 -5.05
N CYS A 129 -32.48 5.79 -4.71
CA CYS A 129 -31.35 5.62 -5.63
C CYS A 129 -31.34 4.27 -6.37
N LYS A 130 -31.88 3.20 -5.77
CA LYS A 130 -31.83 1.83 -6.29
C LYS A 130 -32.19 1.76 -7.78
N GLY A 131 -31.25 1.25 -8.59
CA GLY A 131 -31.38 1.10 -10.04
C GLY A 131 -31.48 2.40 -10.86
N LYS A 132 -31.23 3.58 -10.25
CA LYS A 132 -31.39 4.88 -10.91
C LYS A 132 -30.14 5.74 -10.91
N ILE A 133 -29.39 5.71 -9.81
CA ILE A 133 -28.14 6.46 -9.62
C ILE A 133 -27.26 5.71 -8.60
N ASN A 134 -25.95 5.79 -8.76
CA ASN A 134 -25.02 5.24 -7.78
C ASN A 134 -24.88 6.19 -6.59
N ILE A 135 -24.40 5.67 -5.46
CA ILE A 135 -24.23 6.44 -4.22
C ILE A 135 -22.73 6.58 -3.93
N TYR A 136 -22.27 7.81 -3.89
CA TYR A 136 -21.06 8.17 -3.14
C TYR A 136 -21.53 8.42 -1.71
N LEU A 137 -21.11 7.58 -0.76
CA LEU A 137 -21.47 7.71 0.65
C LEU A 137 -20.33 8.38 1.43
N ASP A 138 -20.48 9.66 1.78
CA ASP A 138 -19.55 10.33 2.68
C ASP A 138 -19.81 9.85 4.12
N PHE A 139 -18.93 8.96 4.58
CA PHE A 139 -19.07 8.27 5.86
C PHE A 139 -18.56 9.15 7.00
N LYS A 140 -19.48 9.91 7.62
CA LYS A 140 -19.12 10.84 8.71
C LYS A 140 -18.94 10.11 10.05
N ASP A 141 -20.05 9.87 10.73
CA ASP A 141 -20.10 9.35 12.10
C ASP A 141 -21.29 8.39 12.18
N ALA A 142 -21.09 7.21 11.61
CA ALA A 142 -22.09 6.17 11.47
C ALA A 142 -21.49 4.80 11.82
N ASP A 143 -22.36 3.81 12.01
CA ASP A 143 -21.95 2.44 12.35
C ASP A 143 -21.72 1.63 11.07
N VAL A 144 -20.53 1.04 10.93
CA VAL A 144 -20.12 0.33 9.70
C VAL A 144 -20.93 -0.93 9.45
N GLU A 145 -21.20 -1.73 10.50
CA GLU A 145 -21.91 -3.00 10.38
C GLU A 145 -23.38 -2.76 10.00
N GLU A 146 -24.03 -1.81 10.66
CA GLU A 146 -25.41 -1.41 10.41
C GLU A 146 -25.55 -0.74 9.03
N THR A 147 -24.58 0.08 8.63
CA THR A 147 -24.53 0.66 7.27
C THR A 147 -24.48 -0.44 6.22
N TYR A 148 -23.55 -1.39 6.38
CA TYR A 148 -23.42 -2.49 5.42
C TYR A 148 -24.64 -3.42 5.42
N ARG A 149 -25.26 -3.66 6.57
CA ARG A 149 -26.52 -4.41 6.68
C ARG A 149 -27.61 -3.77 5.83
N GLN A 150 -27.83 -2.46 5.93
CA GLN A 150 -28.85 -1.78 5.12
C GLN A 150 -28.51 -1.76 3.62
N ILE A 151 -27.24 -1.61 3.24
CA ILE A 151 -26.81 -1.72 1.84
C ILE A 151 -27.13 -3.11 1.27
N ARG A 152 -26.81 -4.18 2.03
CA ARG A 152 -27.12 -5.56 1.65
C ARG A 152 -28.60 -5.85 1.56
N GLU A 153 -29.40 -5.40 2.53
CA GLU A 153 -30.85 -5.57 2.51
C GLU A 153 -31.49 -4.85 1.32
N ALA A 154 -30.95 -3.70 0.93
CA ALA A 154 -31.34 -3.01 -0.28
C ALA A 154 -30.83 -3.69 -1.57
N GLY A 155 -29.88 -4.62 -1.49
CA GLY A 155 -29.23 -5.25 -2.65
C GLY A 155 -28.43 -4.27 -3.50
N MET A 156 -27.76 -3.31 -2.84
CA MET A 156 -27.07 -2.18 -3.47
C MET A 156 -25.54 -2.25 -3.33
N GLU A 157 -24.97 -3.40 -3.00
CA GLU A 157 -23.52 -3.58 -2.80
C GLU A 157 -22.70 -3.18 -4.04
N ARG A 158 -23.29 -3.25 -5.24
CA ARG A 158 -22.66 -2.83 -6.51
C ARG A 158 -23.02 -1.41 -6.97
N GLN A 159 -23.75 -0.68 -6.15
CA GLN A 159 -24.20 0.69 -6.43
C GLN A 159 -23.66 1.73 -5.44
N VAL A 160 -22.89 1.30 -4.43
CA VAL A 160 -22.37 2.16 -3.37
C VAL A 160 -20.84 2.15 -3.37
N VAL A 161 -20.25 3.34 -3.29
CA VAL A 161 -18.84 3.58 -2.98
C VAL A 161 -18.78 4.42 -1.71
N VAL A 162 -17.83 4.16 -0.82
CA VAL A 162 -17.80 4.80 0.51
C VAL A 162 -16.54 5.63 0.67
N TYR A 163 -16.70 6.91 0.97
CA TYR A 163 -15.60 7.77 1.38
C TYR A 163 -15.35 7.64 2.88
N VAL A 164 -14.10 7.36 3.24
CA VAL A 164 -13.65 7.23 4.63
C VAL A 164 -12.50 8.19 4.88
N ASN A 165 -12.55 8.90 6.01
CA ASN A 165 -11.58 9.95 6.34
C ASN A 165 -10.70 9.60 7.54
N SER A 166 -10.72 8.35 7.99
CA SER A 166 -9.90 7.88 9.09
C SER A 166 -9.47 6.42 8.94
N ILE A 167 -8.30 6.08 9.50
CA ILE A 167 -7.77 4.72 9.48
C ILE A 167 -8.66 3.70 10.20
N PRO A 168 -9.27 4.00 11.37
CA PRO A 168 -10.23 3.08 11.98
C PRO A 168 -11.39 2.74 11.05
N GLN A 169 -12.01 3.74 10.43
CA GLN A 169 -13.09 3.52 9.46
C GLN A 169 -12.61 2.68 8.27
N TYR A 170 -11.44 2.98 7.70
CA TYR A 170 -10.87 2.16 6.63
C TYR A 170 -10.74 0.68 7.05
N LYS A 171 -10.16 0.42 8.22
CA LYS A 171 -9.98 -0.95 8.74
C LYS A 171 -11.31 -1.65 8.97
N ASP A 172 -12.28 -0.95 9.55
CA ASP A 172 -13.60 -1.51 9.84
C ASP A 172 -14.34 -1.84 8.53
N TRP A 173 -14.32 -0.95 7.54
CA TRP A 173 -14.90 -1.22 6.22
C TRP A 173 -14.21 -2.38 5.49
N ARG A 174 -12.87 -2.43 5.52
CA ARG A 174 -12.09 -3.55 4.94
C ARG A 174 -12.30 -4.87 5.67
N LYS A 175 -12.72 -4.87 6.93
CA LYS A 175 -13.09 -6.08 7.66
C LYS A 175 -14.53 -6.50 7.36
N THR A 176 -15.46 -5.56 7.39
CA THR A 176 -16.91 -5.82 7.36
C THR A 176 -17.45 -6.00 5.94
N ALA A 177 -16.99 -5.20 4.99
CA ALA A 177 -17.54 -5.13 3.65
C ALA A 177 -16.43 -4.97 2.60
N PRO A 178 -15.52 -5.94 2.46
CA PRO A 178 -14.30 -5.74 1.71
C PRO A 178 -14.49 -5.68 0.18
N ALA A 179 -15.69 -6.01 -0.31
CA ALA A 179 -16.07 -5.87 -1.71
C ALA A 179 -16.71 -4.50 -2.03
N ILE A 180 -16.90 -3.62 -1.03
CA ILE A 180 -17.34 -2.24 -1.24
C ILE A 180 -16.10 -1.40 -1.57
N PRO A 181 -16.09 -0.66 -2.69
CA PRO A 181 -14.98 0.22 -3.04
C PRO A 181 -14.92 1.41 -2.09
N LEU A 182 -13.70 1.82 -1.73
CA LEU A 182 -13.46 2.96 -0.85
C LEU A 182 -12.81 4.13 -1.60
N ILE A 183 -13.22 5.33 -1.19
CA ILE A 183 -12.60 6.62 -1.52
C ILE A 183 -11.82 7.08 -0.30
N ILE A 184 -10.58 7.50 -0.49
CA ILE A 184 -9.69 7.95 0.59
C ILE A 184 -8.98 9.23 0.16
N SER A 185 -8.88 10.19 1.08
CA SER A 185 -8.00 11.34 0.89
C SER A 185 -6.55 10.97 1.06
N VAL A 186 -5.74 11.45 0.13
CA VAL A 186 -4.29 11.43 0.31
C VAL A 186 -3.93 12.26 1.54
N ILE A 187 -3.09 11.68 2.40
CA ILE A 187 -2.64 12.32 3.64
C ILE A 187 -1.66 13.46 3.33
N ASP A 188 -1.64 14.49 4.17
CA ASP A 188 -0.86 15.73 3.96
C ASP A 188 0.66 15.49 3.81
N GLU A 189 1.16 14.36 4.30
CA GLU A 189 2.55 13.94 4.20
C GLU A 189 2.95 13.48 2.79
N VAL A 190 1.99 13.10 1.94
CA VAL A 190 2.24 12.64 0.57
C VAL A 190 2.21 13.83 -0.38
N LYS A 191 3.39 14.27 -0.83
CA LYS A 191 3.57 15.49 -1.64
C LYS A 191 4.16 15.22 -3.02
N THR A 192 4.67 14.01 -3.23
CA THR A 192 5.34 13.60 -4.46
C THR A 192 4.69 12.36 -5.04
N LYS A 193 4.94 12.11 -6.34
CA LYS A 193 4.52 10.88 -7.01
C LYS A 193 5.08 9.62 -6.35
N ASP A 194 6.31 9.66 -5.86
CA ASP A 194 6.99 8.48 -5.29
C ASP A 194 6.40 8.15 -3.92
N GLU A 195 6.13 9.16 -3.08
CA GLU A 195 5.39 9.00 -1.81
C GLU A 195 3.97 8.48 -2.05
N LEU A 196 3.30 8.94 -3.12
CA LEU A 196 1.97 8.46 -3.47
C LEU A 196 1.99 7.00 -3.92
N SER A 197 2.94 6.62 -4.78
CA SER A 197 3.12 5.22 -5.17
C SER A 197 3.37 4.33 -3.95
N PHE A 198 4.21 4.77 -3.01
CA PHE A 198 4.45 4.05 -1.76
C PHE A 198 3.18 3.91 -0.93
N PHE A 199 2.43 4.99 -0.74
CA PHE A 199 1.16 5.03 -0.01
C PHE A 199 0.14 4.07 -0.61
N LEU A 200 -0.02 4.07 -1.94
CA LEU A 200 -0.93 3.18 -2.66
C LEU A 200 -0.51 1.70 -2.55
N GLY A 201 0.78 1.42 -2.35
CA GLY A 201 1.29 0.06 -2.14
C GLY A 201 0.99 -0.53 -0.75
N GLN A 202 0.57 0.28 0.23
CA GLN A 202 0.32 -0.19 1.61
C GLN A 202 -1.07 -0.83 1.81
N GLY A 203 -1.97 -0.71 0.83
CA GLY A 203 -3.35 -1.16 1.00
C GLY A 203 -4.13 -1.25 -0.31
N THR A 204 -5.40 -1.65 -0.20
CA THR A 204 -6.31 -1.69 -1.34
C THR A 204 -7.10 -0.38 -1.35
N ILE A 205 -6.94 0.41 -2.41
CA ILE A 205 -7.60 1.70 -2.60
C ILE A 205 -8.15 1.73 -4.02
N GLU A 206 -9.44 2.06 -4.17
CA GLU A 206 -10.11 2.13 -5.47
C GLU A 206 -10.19 3.55 -6.02
N VAL A 207 -10.42 4.53 -5.13
CA VAL A 207 -10.52 5.94 -5.51
C VAL A 207 -9.72 6.82 -4.53
N LEU A 208 -9.03 7.81 -5.06
CA LEU A 208 -8.48 8.92 -4.29
C LEU A 208 -9.25 10.21 -4.58
N ASP A 209 -9.40 11.03 -3.54
CA ASP A 209 -9.70 12.45 -3.66
C ASP A 209 -8.52 13.30 -3.17
N ASN A 210 -8.62 14.62 -3.34
CA ASN A 210 -7.61 15.59 -2.92
C ASN A 210 -6.21 15.43 -3.53
N VAL A 211 -6.11 14.85 -4.73
CA VAL A 211 -4.86 14.78 -5.51
C VAL A 211 -4.93 15.72 -6.70
N TYR A 212 -4.31 16.90 -6.57
CA TYR A 212 -4.44 17.96 -7.59
C TYR A 212 -3.27 18.02 -8.57
N GLU A 213 -2.10 17.51 -8.18
CA GLU A 213 -0.91 17.50 -9.03
C GLU A 213 -1.02 16.45 -10.14
N LYS A 214 -0.85 16.87 -11.40
CA LYS A 214 -1.02 16.00 -12.56
C LYS A 214 -0.15 14.74 -12.49
N ALA A 215 1.11 14.87 -12.10
CA ALA A 215 2.03 13.73 -11.98
C ALA A 215 1.57 12.71 -10.92
N MET A 216 0.93 13.17 -9.85
CA MET A 216 0.37 12.30 -8.80
C MET A 216 -0.90 11.60 -9.29
N ILE A 217 -1.76 12.31 -10.04
CA ILE A 217 -2.94 11.70 -10.68
C ILE A 217 -2.53 10.62 -11.68
N GLU A 218 -1.52 10.90 -12.50
CA GLU A 218 -0.92 9.93 -13.43
C GLU A 218 -0.42 8.69 -12.67
N THR A 219 0.29 8.89 -11.56
CA THR A 219 0.79 7.78 -10.72
C THR A 219 -0.34 6.95 -10.10
N ALA A 220 -1.39 7.60 -9.58
CA ALA A 220 -2.56 6.90 -9.06
C ALA A 220 -3.21 6.04 -10.14
N ASN A 221 -3.35 6.60 -11.35
CA ASN A 221 -3.92 5.90 -12.49
C ASN A 221 -3.03 4.73 -12.97
N GLU A 222 -1.71 4.88 -12.95
CA GLU A 222 -0.75 3.80 -13.24
C GLU A 222 -0.89 2.60 -12.29
N GLU A 223 -1.19 2.86 -11.02
CA GLU A 223 -1.49 1.85 -10.00
C GLU A 223 -2.95 1.34 -10.06
N GLY A 224 -3.74 1.78 -11.04
CA GLY A 224 -5.14 1.38 -11.22
C GLY A 224 -6.07 1.93 -10.14
N VAL A 225 -5.80 3.14 -9.64
CA VAL A 225 -6.63 3.89 -8.70
C VAL A 225 -7.28 5.05 -9.45
N ALA A 226 -8.60 5.21 -9.34
CA ALA A 226 -9.30 6.35 -9.91
C ALA A 226 -9.04 7.61 -9.07
N VAL A 227 -9.03 8.78 -9.71
CA VAL A 227 -9.02 10.07 -8.99
C VAL A 227 -10.31 10.81 -9.26
N TRP A 228 -11.02 11.15 -8.20
CA TRP A 228 -12.23 11.96 -8.23
C TRP A 228 -11.95 13.28 -7.52
N LEU A 229 -12.15 14.40 -8.21
CA LEU A 229 -11.86 15.72 -7.65
C LEU A 229 -13.12 16.55 -7.47
N ASP A 230 -13.09 17.33 -6.40
CA ASP A 230 -14.05 18.38 -6.13
C ASP A 230 -13.82 19.54 -7.10
N VAL A 231 -14.85 19.83 -7.90
CA VAL A 231 -14.95 21.06 -8.70
C VAL A 231 -16.07 21.98 -8.21
N GLN A 232 -16.75 21.57 -7.14
CA GLN A 232 -17.84 22.27 -6.47
C GLN A 232 -17.46 23.68 -5.99
N GLY A 233 -18.46 24.55 -5.88
CA GLY A 233 -18.32 25.93 -5.41
C GLY A 233 -18.91 26.97 -6.36
N ASP A 234 -19.05 28.20 -5.86
CA ASP A 234 -19.76 29.30 -6.53
C ASP A 234 -19.17 29.71 -7.89
N HIS A 235 -17.90 29.39 -8.15
CA HIS A 235 -17.18 29.76 -9.36
C HIS A 235 -16.96 28.57 -10.30
N GLU A 236 -17.62 27.42 -10.05
CA GLU A 236 -17.49 26.27 -10.94
C GLU A 236 -18.02 26.58 -12.36
N GLY A 237 -17.34 26.05 -13.37
CA GLY A 237 -17.68 26.35 -14.76
C GLY A 237 -16.66 25.80 -15.75
N PRO A 238 -16.80 26.12 -17.04
CA PRO A 238 -15.99 25.54 -18.11
C PRO A 238 -14.47 25.64 -17.91
N GLU A 239 -13.98 26.71 -17.30
CA GLU A 239 -12.55 26.88 -17.03
C GLU A 239 -12.03 25.82 -16.05
N ILE A 240 -12.62 25.75 -14.85
CA ILE A 240 -12.28 24.76 -13.82
C ILE A 240 -12.53 23.34 -14.35
N TRP A 241 -13.65 23.09 -15.03
CA TRP A 241 -13.95 21.77 -15.59
C TRP A 241 -12.90 21.34 -16.62
N ASN A 242 -12.43 22.25 -17.49
CA ASN A 242 -11.38 21.94 -18.45
C ASN A 242 -10.03 21.71 -17.78
N GLU A 243 -9.66 22.52 -16.78
CA GLU A 243 -8.43 22.31 -16.02
C GLU A 243 -8.43 20.93 -15.36
N THR A 244 -9.53 20.55 -14.70
CA THR A 244 -9.68 19.25 -14.05
C THR A 244 -9.70 18.11 -15.07
N LEU A 245 -10.32 18.30 -16.25
CA LEU A 245 -10.28 17.31 -17.33
C LEU A 245 -8.85 17.10 -17.86
N GLN A 246 -8.06 18.16 -18.00
CA GLN A 246 -6.67 18.09 -18.49
C GLN A 246 -5.72 17.37 -17.53
N LYS A 247 -6.08 17.32 -16.24
CA LYS A 247 -5.38 16.52 -15.21
C LYS A 247 -5.60 15.01 -15.38
N GLY A 248 -6.62 14.58 -16.12
CA GLY A 248 -6.86 13.17 -16.45
C GLY A 248 -7.71 12.41 -15.43
N VAL A 249 -8.54 13.09 -14.64
CA VAL A 249 -9.39 12.48 -13.60
C VAL A 249 -10.48 11.56 -14.16
N GLN A 250 -11.02 10.68 -13.31
CA GLN A 250 -12.11 9.77 -13.63
C GLN A 250 -13.45 10.17 -13.00
N GLY A 251 -13.46 11.18 -12.13
CA GLY A 251 -14.68 11.72 -11.55
C GLY A 251 -14.58 13.19 -11.20
N MET A 252 -15.71 13.88 -11.29
CA MET A 252 -15.87 15.28 -10.86
C MET A 252 -17.09 15.41 -9.96
N GLN A 253 -16.86 15.89 -8.75
CA GLN A 253 -17.90 16.22 -7.80
C GLN A 253 -18.24 17.70 -7.90
N THR A 254 -19.52 18.00 -8.13
CA THR A 254 -20.01 19.32 -8.58
C THR A 254 -21.32 19.70 -7.90
N ASP A 255 -21.50 21.00 -7.70
CA ASP A 255 -22.76 21.56 -7.17
C ASP A 255 -23.81 21.76 -8.27
N HIS A 256 -23.39 21.89 -9.54
CA HIS A 256 -24.26 22.09 -10.70
C HIS A 256 -24.16 20.92 -11.71
N PRO A 257 -24.57 19.69 -11.33
CA PRO A 257 -24.40 18.49 -12.16
C PRO A 257 -25.09 18.60 -13.53
N GLU A 258 -26.24 19.29 -13.63
CA GLU A 258 -26.93 19.50 -14.90
C GLU A 258 -26.10 20.37 -15.87
N ALA A 259 -25.46 21.42 -15.35
CA ALA A 259 -24.64 22.32 -16.15
C ALA A 259 -23.37 21.62 -16.64
N LEU A 260 -22.69 20.89 -15.76
CA LEU A 260 -21.52 20.09 -16.11
C LEU A 260 -21.88 19.03 -17.16
N ILE A 261 -22.95 18.25 -16.97
CA ILE A 261 -23.36 17.22 -17.94
C ILE A 261 -23.69 17.84 -19.30
N ARG A 262 -24.40 18.98 -19.33
CA ARG A 262 -24.72 19.68 -20.56
C ARG A 262 -23.46 20.14 -21.28
N TYR A 263 -22.49 20.69 -20.54
CA TYR A 263 -21.19 21.08 -21.06
C TYR A 263 -20.42 19.89 -21.63
N LEU A 264 -20.29 18.80 -20.87
CA LEU A 264 -19.61 17.59 -21.30
C LEU A 264 -20.26 16.98 -22.55
N LYS A 265 -21.60 16.91 -22.61
CA LYS A 265 -22.33 16.40 -23.79
C LYS A 265 -22.10 17.28 -25.02
N LYS A 266 -22.23 18.60 -24.88
CA LYS A 266 -22.05 19.56 -25.97
C LYS A 266 -20.66 19.46 -26.60
N ASN A 267 -19.65 19.16 -25.80
CA ASN A 267 -18.25 19.10 -26.24
C ASN A 267 -17.74 17.66 -26.50
N GLY A 268 -18.58 16.63 -26.36
CA GLY A 268 -18.16 15.23 -26.55
C GLY A 268 -17.26 14.66 -25.44
N LEU A 269 -17.30 15.26 -24.24
CA LEU A 269 -16.39 15.00 -23.12
C LEU A 269 -17.02 14.16 -21.99
N ARG A 270 -18.23 13.57 -22.17
CA ARG A 270 -18.83 12.72 -21.11
C ARG A 270 -17.96 11.50 -20.77
N ASN A 271 -17.08 11.11 -21.68
CA ASN A 271 -16.08 10.07 -21.49
C ASN A 271 -14.73 10.60 -21.01
N GLY A 272 -14.64 11.88 -20.60
CA GLY A 272 -13.42 12.55 -20.16
C GLY A 272 -12.45 12.89 -21.30
N LEU A 273 -11.28 13.42 -20.92
CA LEU A 273 -10.08 13.49 -21.78
C LEU A 273 -9.12 12.32 -21.51
N GLY A 274 -9.28 11.66 -20.36
CA GLY A 274 -8.58 10.45 -19.96
C GLY A 274 -9.09 9.22 -20.71
N LYS A 275 -8.19 8.27 -20.95
CA LYS A 275 -8.45 7.04 -21.68
C LYS A 275 -9.24 6.02 -20.82
N ASP A 276 -9.93 5.14 -21.54
CA ASP A 276 -10.89 4.13 -21.08
C ASP A 276 -10.46 3.24 -19.90
N LEU A 277 -11.34 3.06 -18.90
CA LEU A 277 -11.20 2.03 -17.86
C LEU A 277 -12.01 0.75 -18.17
N ALA A 278 -12.85 0.73 -19.22
CA ALA A 278 -13.76 -0.38 -19.51
C ALA A 278 -13.63 -0.99 -20.93
N GLY A 279 -12.79 -0.43 -21.81
CA GLY A 279 -12.51 -0.94 -23.15
C GLY A 279 -11.01 -0.96 -23.43
N GLU A 280 -10.53 -1.95 -24.21
CA GLU A 280 -9.13 -2.33 -24.40
C GLU A 280 -8.08 -1.27 -24.05
N ASP A 281 -7.29 -1.61 -23.02
CA ASP A 281 -6.27 -0.79 -22.39
C ASP A 281 -5.37 -0.05 -23.40
N PRO A 282 -5.57 1.27 -23.54
CA PRO A 282 -4.84 2.08 -24.51
C PRO A 282 -3.48 2.56 -23.97
N TYR A 283 -3.06 2.02 -22.82
CA TYR A 283 -1.72 2.02 -22.26
C TYR A 283 -1.07 0.64 -22.37
N THR A 284 -1.54 -0.29 -23.21
CA THR A 284 -0.84 -1.56 -23.49
C THR A 284 0.63 -1.37 -23.87
N LYS A 285 0.98 -0.22 -24.45
CA LYS A 285 2.37 0.19 -24.72
C LYS A 285 3.20 0.52 -23.46
N TYR A 286 2.57 0.87 -22.35
CA TYR A 286 3.15 1.16 -21.02
C TYR A 286 2.90 0.04 -19.99
N ARG A 287 1.80 -0.71 -20.09
CA ARG A 287 1.64 -2.08 -19.52
C ARG A 287 2.60 -3.07 -20.14
N LYS A 288 3.39 -2.64 -21.13
CA LYS A 288 4.68 -3.25 -21.24
C LYS A 288 5.50 -2.89 -19.98
N ARG A 289 5.24 -3.55 -18.82
CA ARG A 289 6.22 -3.65 -17.72
C ARG A 289 7.58 -3.82 -18.38
N ALA A 290 8.57 -2.99 -18.08
CA ALA A 290 9.90 -3.14 -18.66
C ALA A 290 10.51 -4.52 -18.35
N TYR A 291 9.83 -5.31 -17.51
CA TYR A 291 10.13 -6.67 -17.16
C TYR A 291 8.89 -7.60 -17.18
N ARG A 292 9.12 -8.91 -17.30
CA ARG A 292 8.15 -9.98 -17.09
C ARG A 292 8.25 -10.48 -15.64
N GLU A 293 7.14 -10.94 -15.09
CA GLU A 293 7.09 -11.57 -13.76
C GLU A 293 6.79 -13.06 -13.90
N LEU A 294 7.56 -13.87 -13.19
CA LEU A 294 7.30 -15.28 -12.99
C LEU A 294 7.02 -15.49 -11.50
N LYS A 295 5.77 -15.81 -11.17
CA LYS A 295 5.33 -15.95 -9.78
C LYS A 295 5.37 -17.40 -9.32
N ASN A 296 5.61 -17.60 -8.02
CA ASN A 296 5.53 -18.90 -7.34
C ASN A 296 6.36 -20.02 -8.01
N ILE A 297 7.57 -19.68 -8.46
CA ILE A 297 8.49 -20.66 -9.05
C ILE A 297 9.03 -21.54 -7.93
N LYS A 298 8.67 -22.82 -7.98
CA LYS A 298 9.06 -23.82 -6.99
C LYS A 298 10.51 -24.27 -7.22
N TYR A 299 11.36 -24.09 -6.22
CA TYR A 299 12.78 -24.50 -6.25
C TYR A 299 13.09 -25.70 -5.35
N GLY A 300 12.16 -26.10 -4.48
CA GLY A 300 12.36 -27.17 -3.51
C GLY A 300 11.07 -27.90 -3.14
N LYS A 301 11.14 -28.81 -2.16
CA LYS A 301 10.03 -29.71 -1.79
C LYS A 301 9.26 -29.28 -0.54
N ALA A 302 9.64 -28.18 0.12
CA ALA A 302 8.92 -27.71 1.31
C ALA A 302 7.42 -27.48 1.01
N PRO A 303 6.55 -27.71 2.01
CA PRO A 303 5.11 -27.56 1.85
C PRO A 303 4.71 -26.10 1.63
N GLY A 304 3.49 -25.90 1.11
CA GLY A 304 2.96 -24.57 0.84
C GLY A 304 3.82 -23.80 -0.15
N ASP A 305 4.16 -22.56 0.21
CA ASP A 305 4.95 -21.62 -0.59
C ASP A 305 6.37 -21.38 -0.02
N GLU A 306 6.84 -22.21 0.92
CA GLU A 306 8.13 -22.03 1.61
C GLU A 306 9.35 -22.26 0.69
N ASN A 307 9.22 -23.08 -0.35
CA ASN A 307 10.26 -23.24 -1.37
C ASN A 307 9.82 -22.68 -2.73
N MET A 308 9.35 -21.43 -2.71
CA MET A 308 8.97 -20.68 -3.90
C MET A 308 9.66 -19.32 -3.96
N PHE A 309 9.88 -18.82 -5.17
CA PHE A 309 10.30 -17.43 -5.40
C PHE A 309 9.47 -16.79 -6.50
N ASP A 310 9.47 -15.46 -6.50
CA ASP A 310 9.02 -14.63 -7.60
C ASP A 310 10.26 -14.10 -8.34
N ALA A 311 10.26 -14.15 -9.68
CA ALA A 311 11.32 -13.59 -10.50
C ALA A 311 10.78 -12.44 -11.36
N TYR A 312 11.53 -11.36 -11.39
CA TYR A 312 11.29 -10.15 -12.15
C TYR A 312 12.43 -10.03 -13.16
N ILE A 313 12.11 -10.14 -14.44
CA ILE A 313 13.10 -10.33 -15.51
C ILE A 313 12.91 -9.25 -16.57
N PRO A 314 13.92 -8.46 -16.95
CA PRO A 314 13.78 -7.46 -18.01
C PRO A 314 13.19 -8.06 -19.30
N LYS A 315 12.42 -7.28 -20.04
CA LYS A 315 11.76 -7.75 -21.27
C LYS A 315 12.73 -8.15 -22.34
N GLU A 316 13.76 -7.34 -22.50
CA GLU A 316 14.92 -7.67 -23.30
C GLU A 316 16.00 -8.08 -22.32
N VAL A 317 16.21 -9.39 -22.19
CA VAL A 317 17.31 -9.91 -21.38
C VAL A 317 18.58 -9.77 -22.22
N THR A 318 19.41 -8.80 -21.87
CA THR A 318 20.77 -8.72 -22.40
C THR A 318 21.53 -10.00 -22.02
N PRO A 319 22.20 -10.69 -22.96
CA PRO A 319 22.97 -11.87 -22.63
C PRO A 319 23.93 -11.62 -21.46
N GLY A 320 23.76 -12.40 -20.38
CA GLY A 320 24.55 -12.22 -19.17
C GLY A 320 24.04 -11.16 -18.20
N SER A 321 22.76 -10.76 -18.28
CA SER A 321 22.11 -9.91 -17.27
C SER A 321 22.42 -10.40 -15.84
N ARG A 322 22.73 -9.45 -14.96
CA ARG A 322 23.08 -9.68 -13.57
C ARG A 322 21.85 -10.05 -12.73
N VAL A 323 22.04 -10.96 -11.77
CA VAL A 323 20.96 -11.41 -10.87
C VAL A 323 21.14 -10.88 -9.45
N ILE A 324 20.09 -10.28 -8.91
CA ILE A 324 19.95 -9.88 -7.50
C ILE A 324 18.95 -10.84 -6.84
N VAL A 325 19.29 -11.39 -5.68
CA VAL A 325 18.39 -12.23 -4.89
C VAL A 325 18.04 -11.52 -3.59
N TYR A 326 16.76 -11.22 -3.41
CA TYR A 326 16.19 -10.66 -2.20
C TYR A 326 15.65 -11.76 -1.29
N ILE A 327 16.00 -11.67 -0.01
CA ILE A 327 15.56 -12.55 1.07
C ILE A 327 14.79 -11.71 2.08
N HIS A 328 13.51 -12.05 2.30
CA HIS A 328 12.64 -11.27 3.19
C HIS A 328 13.04 -11.43 4.67
N GLY A 329 12.58 -10.49 5.50
CA GLY A 329 12.79 -10.51 6.95
C GLY A 329 11.74 -11.33 7.69
N GLY A 330 11.45 -10.95 8.94
CA GLY A 330 10.39 -11.58 9.74
C GLY A 330 10.86 -12.55 10.83
N GLY A 331 12.10 -12.40 11.31
CA GLY A 331 12.61 -13.17 12.45
C GLY A 331 12.54 -14.69 12.24
N TRP A 332 12.74 -15.15 11.00
CA TRP A 332 12.69 -16.55 10.55
C TRP A 332 11.37 -17.31 10.82
N THR A 333 10.34 -16.65 11.36
CA THR A 333 9.06 -17.27 11.75
C THR A 333 7.90 -16.81 10.87
N LYS A 334 8.06 -15.66 10.21
CA LYS A 334 7.12 -15.05 9.29
C LYS A 334 7.87 -14.36 8.14
N GLY A 335 7.12 -13.75 7.24
CA GLY A 335 7.62 -12.99 6.11
C GLY A 335 7.20 -13.62 4.78
N ASP A 336 7.25 -12.86 3.70
CA ASP A 336 6.99 -13.36 2.35
C ASP A 336 7.78 -12.58 1.28
N LYS A 337 8.11 -13.26 0.18
CA LYS A 337 8.73 -12.71 -1.04
C LYS A 337 8.00 -11.50 -1.64
N LYS A 338 6.71 -11.30 -1.33
CA LYS A 338 5.95 -10.11 -1.72
C LYS A 338 6.34 -8.84 -0.97
N GLU A 339 7.09 -8.95 0.12
CA GLU A 339 7.58 -7.80 0.88
C GLU A 339 8.67 -7.03 0.14
N PHE A 340 9.23 -7.58 -0.95
CA PHE A 340 10.20 -6.84 -1.76
C PHE A 340 9.51 -5.63 -2.42
N PRO A 341 9.95 -4.39 -2.13
CA PRO A 341 9.26 -3.19 -2.58
C PRO A 341 9.14 -3.13 -4.11
N LYS A 342 7.92 -2.92 -4.61
CA LYS A 342 7.64 -2.83 -6.05
C LYS A 342 8.50 -1.76 -6.72
N GLN A 343 8.76 -0.63 -6.06
CA GLN A 343 9.58 0.46 -6.58
C GLN A 343 11.04 0.03 -6.77
N LEU A 344 11.58 -0.80 -5.87
CA LEU A 344 12.91 -1.39 -6.05
C LEU A 344 12.95 -2.35 -7.23
N VAL A 345 11.89 -3.14 -7.43
CA VAL A 345 11.75 -3.98 -8.64
C VAL A 345 11.71 -3.11 -9.89
N ASP A 346 10.88 -2.08 -9.91
CA ASP A 346 10.70 -1.19 -11.08
C ASP A 346 12.03 -0.52 -11.46
N GLU A 347 12.78 -0.03 -10.48
CA GLU A 347 14.08 0.60 -10.70
C GLU A 347 15.17 -0.41 -11.09
N LEU A 348 15.37 -1.48 -10.31
CA LEU A 348 16.42 -2.47 -10.55
C LEU A 348 16.20 -3.23 -11.87
N VAL A 349 14.97 -3.63 -12.14
CA VAL A 349 14.66 -4.49 -13.28
C VAL A 349 14.28 -3.65 -14.49
N GLY A 350 13.41 -2.66 -14.31
CA GLY A 350 12.89 -1.85 -15.41
C GLY A 350 13.88 -0.81 -15.94
N ASN A 351 14.57 -0.11 -15.04
CA ASN A 351 15.47 0.99 -15.43
C ASN A 351 16.94 0.57 -15.49
N ARG A 352 17.35 -0.41 -14.67
CA ARG A 352 18.76 -0.82 -14.55
C ARG A 352 19.07 -2.18 -15.18
N GLY A 353 18.06 -2.94 -15.62
CA GLY A 353 18.27 -4.18 -16.38
C GLY A 353 18.78 -5.37 -15.55
N TYR A 354 18.67 -5.34 -14.23
CA TYR A 354 18.90 -6.51 -13.38
C TYR A 354 17.76 -7.51 -13.51
N LEU A 355 18.06 -8.79 -13.32
CA LEU A 355 17.06 -9.78 -12.95
C LEU A 355 16.98 -9.81 -11.42
N VAL A 356 15.79 -9.66 -10.87
CA VAL A 356 15.57 -9.76 -9.41
C VAL A 356 14.79 -11.04 -9.11
N VAL A 357 15.27 -11.83 -8.15
CA VAL A 357 14.53 -12.94 -7.55
C VAL A 357 14.21 -12.58 -6.10
N SER A 358 12.94 -12.65 -5.71
CA SER A 358 12.51 -12.52 -4.32
C SER A 358 12.02 -13.88 -3.82
N MET A 359 12.64 -14.43 -2.77
CA MET A 359 12.41 -15.83 -2.37
C MET A 359 11.77 -15.96 -0.99
N ASN A 360 10.88 -16.96 -0.87
CA ASN A 360 10.50 -17.54 0.42
C ASN A 360 11.52 -18.61 0.82
N TYR A 361 11.59 -18.92 2.11
CA TYR A 361 12.34 -20.02 2.70
C TYR A 361 11.51 -20.69 3.81
N ARG A 362 11.89 -21.89 4.25
CA ARG A 362 11.21 -22.56 5.38
C ARG A 362 11.22 -21.71 6.64
N LEU A 363 10.04 -21.43 7.18
CA LEU A 363 9.89 -20.66 8.42
C LEU A 363 9.85 -21.60 9.63
N VAL A 364 10.37 -21.12 10.75
CA VAL A 364 10.30 -21.81 12.04
C VAL A 364 8.84 -21.81 12.51
N LYS A 365 8.25 -23.01 12.61
CA LYS A 365 6.84 -23.23 13.01
C LYS A 365 6.77 -24.40 13.99
N ASP A 366 6.18 -24.16 15.15
CA ASP A 366 5.98 -25.17 16.20
C ASP A 366 7.26 -25.96 16.54
N GLY A 367 8.41 -25.27 16.59
CA GLY A 367 9.72 -25.86 16.88
C GLY A 367 10.37 -26.63 15.71
N ASN A 368 9.69 -26.77 14.57
CA ASN A 368 10.23 -27.35 13.35
C ASN A 368 10.94 -26.31 12.49
N ASN A 369 11.69 -26.77 11.47
CA ASN A 369 12.42 -25.92 10.51
C ASN A 369 13.40 -24.95 11.19
N ARG A 370 14.02 -25.32 12.30
CA ARG A 370 15.11 -24.53 12.91
C ARG A 370 16.34 -24.50 11.99
N PHE A 371 17.28 -23.61 12.29
CA PHE A 371 18.57 -23.58 11.60
C PHE A 371 19.18 -25.01 11.56
N PRO A 372 19.68 -25.51 10.40
CA PRO A 372 20.05 -24.79 9.18
C PRO A 372 19.00 -24.78 8.04
N ALA A 373 17.72 -25.09 8.30
CA ALA A 373 16.71 -25.25 7.24
C ALA A 373 16.63 -24.06 6.26
N GLN A 374 16.77 -22.83 6.77
CA GLN A 374 16.70 -21.59 6.00
C GLN A 374 17.89 -21.43 5.06
N ILE A 375 19.11 -21.67 5.55
CA ILE A 375 20.32 -21.47 4.75
C ILE A 375 20.46 -22.55 3.66
N GLU A 376 19.98 -23.77 3.95
CA GLU A 376 19.82 -24.82 2.94
C GLU A 376 18.88 -24.41 1.80
N ASP A 377 17.84 -23.65 2.11
CA ASP A 377 16.86 -23.20 1.13
C ASP A 377 17.41 -22.05 0.27
N VAL A 378 18.21 -21.14 0.84
CA VAL A 378 19.00 -20.15 0.07
C VAL A 378 19.92 -20.87 -0.92
N LYS A 379 20.64 -21.92 -0.48
CA LYS A 379 21.49 -22.74 -1.36
C LYS A 379 20.71 -23.34 -2.52
N LYS A 380 19.59 -24.02 -2.22
CA LYS A 380 18.72 -24.64 -3.26
C LYS A 380 18.18 -23.60 -4.24
N ALA A 381 17.79 -22.42 -3.77
CA ALA A 381 17.31 -21.35 -4.64
C ALA A 381 18.41 -20.87 -5.61
N LEU A 382 19.63 -20.62 -5.12
CA LEU A 382 20.76 -20.21 -5.97
C LEU A 382 21.18 -21.30 -6.96
N GLU A 383 21.17 -22.57 -6.55
CA GLU A 383 21.42 -23.71 -7.44
C GLU A 383 20.35 -23.81 -8.53
N PHE A 384 19.08 -23.62 -8.17
CA PHE A 384 17.98 -23.60 -9.13
C PHE A 384 18.13 -22.47 -10.14
N ILE A 385 18.45 -21.26 -9.68
CA ILE A 385 18.67 -20.09 -10.55
C ILE A 385 19.86 -20.35 -11.48
N THR A 386 20.98 -20.85 -10.95
CA THR A 386 22.18 -21.22 -11.73
C THR A 386 21.82 -22.21 -12.84
N ALA A 387 21.10 -23.30 -12.50
CA ALA A 387 20.74 -24.36 -13.44
C ALA A 387 19.81 -23.89 -14.56
N ASN A 388 19.01 -22.85 -14.33
CA ASN A 388 18.06 -22.31 -15.30
C ASN A 388 18.60 -21.13 -16.11
N SER A 389 19.80 -20.63 -15.81
CA SER A 389 20.38 -19.44 -16.45
C SER A 389 20.42 -19.49 -17.98
N LYS A 390 20.90 -20.60 -18.56
CA LYS A 390 20.95 -20.80 -20.02
C LYS A 390 19.58 -20.70 -20.69
N LYS A 391 18.52 -21.18 -20.03
CA LYS A 391 17.15 -21.16 -20.54
C LYS A 391 16.60 -19.74 -20.67
N TYR A 392 17.03 -18.83 -19.79
CA TYR A 392 16.48 -17.48 -19.68
C TYR A 392 17.45 -16.37 -20.06
N GLY A 393 18.71 -16.69 -20.42
CA GLY A 393 19.68 -15.76 -21.01
C GLY A 393 20.44 -14.87 -20.02
N TYR A 394 20.32 -15.11 -18.70
CA TYR A 394 21.01 -14.33 -17.66
C TYR A 394 22.30 -14.98 -17.17
N ASN A 395 23.13 -14.23 -16.43
CA ASN A 395 24.31 -14.77 -15.75
C ASN A 395 23.87 -15.48 -14.46
N GLY A 396 23.87 -16.82 -14.47
CA GLY A 396 23.58 -17.63 -13.29
C GLY A 396 24.80 -17.99 -12.44
N ASN A 397 25.98 -17.47 -12.77
CA ASN A 397 27.21 -17.82 -12.05
C ASN A 397 27.57 -16.78 -10.99
N GLU A 398 26.94 -15.61 -11.01
CA GLU A 398 27.27 -14.50 -10.13
C GLU A 398 25.97 -13.85 -9.60
N PHE A 399 25.98 -13.43 -8.33
CA PHE A 399 24.81 -12.89 -7.64
C PHE A 399 25.19 -11.70 -6.74
N ALA A 400 24.26 -10.77 -6.58
CA ALA A 400 24.19 -9.92 -5.40
C ALA A 400 23.09 -10.45 -4.47
N LEU A 401 23.38 -10.52 -3.17
CA LEU A 401 22.37 -10.86 -2.17
C LEU A 401 21.91 -9.60 -1.45
N MET A 402 20.61 -9.50 -1.21
CA MET A 402 20.00 -8.42 -0.47
C MET A 402 18.97 -9.01 0.49
N GLY A 403 18.81 -8.43 1.67
CA GLY A 403 17.73 -8.82 2.54
C GLY A 403 17.52 -7.84 3.67
N GLY A 404 16.40 -8.00 4.37
CA GLY A 404 16.08 -7.24 5.58
C GLY A 404 16.05 -8.11 6.82
N SER A 405 16.61 -7.63 7.94
CA SER A 405 16.57 -8.33 9.23
C SER A 405 17.05 -9.79 9.10
N ALA A 406 16.19 -10.77 9.42
CA ALA A 406 16.45 -12.20 9.22
C ALA A 406 16.93 -12.58 7.79
N GLY A 407 16.45 -11.91 6.75
CA GLY A 407 16.88 -12.16 5.38
C GLY A 407 18.27 -11.59 5.08
N ALA A 408 18.60 -10.46 5.69
CA ALA A 408 19.94 -9.86 5.58
C ALA A 408 20.98 -10.73 6.30
N HIS A 409 20.61 -11.28 7.46
CA HIS A 409 21.37 -12.31 8.15
C HIS A 409 21.65 -13.52 7.24
N LEU A 410 20.63 -14.07 6.57
CA LEU A 410 20.81 -15.21 5.66
C LEU A 410 21.67 -14.85 4.45
N ALA A 411 21.54 -13.64 3.91
CA ALA A 411 22.36 -13.14 2.82
C ALA A 411 23.84 -13.09 3.20
N MET A 412 24.16 -12.46 4.34
CA MET A 412 25.53 -12.40 4.86
C MET A 412 26.07 -13.78 5.23
N LEU A 413 25.27 -14.61 5.90
CA LEU A 413 25.68 -15.95 6.31
C LEU A 413 26.02 -16.82 5.09
N TYR A 414 25.20 -16.74 4.03
CA TYR A 414 25.48 -17.49 2.80
C TYR A 414 26.77 -17.01 2.16
N ALA A 415 26.92 -15.71 1.96
CA ALA A 415 28.07 -15.11 1.30
C ALA A 415 29.39 -15.48 2.00
N TYR A 416 29.43 -15.39 3.33
CA TYR A 416 30.65 -15.62 4.10
C TYR A 416 30.88 -17.09 4.47
N GLY A 417 29.82 -17.91 4.53
CA GLY A 417 29.90 -19.26 5.11
C GLY A 417 29.58 -20.42 4.17
N TYR A 418 28.80 -20.20 3.11
CA TYR A 418 28.22 -21.28 2.29
C TYR A 418 28.42 -21.11 0.79
N ASP A 419 29.05 -20.02 0.34
CA ASP A 419 29.35 -19.75 -1.07
C ASP A 419 30.63 -20.45 -1.56
N ASP A 420 30.60 -21.78 -1.56
CA ASP A 420 31.72 -22.64 -1.99
C ASP A 420 32.21 -22.32 -3.41
N LYS A 421 31.31 -21.81 -4.26
CA LYS A 421 31.54 -21.50 -5.67
C LYS A 421 31.94 -20.04 -5.93
N LYS A 422 32.04 -19.20 -4.90
CA LYS A 422 32.38 -17.77 -5.00
C LYS A 422 31.48 -17.00 -5.99
N GLN A 423 30.19 -17.34 -5.98
CA GLN A 423 29.18 -16.74 -6.84
C GLN A 423 28.71 -15.38 -6.31
N ILE A 424 28.75 -15.14 -5.00
CA ILE A 424 28.30 -13.88 -4.41
C ILE A 424 29.36 -12.81 -4.64
N LYS A 425 28.95 -11.68 -5.22
CA LYS A 425 29.84 -10.55 -5.53
C LYS A 425 29.66 -9.37 -4.60
N THR A 426 28.49 -9.26 -3.99
CA THR A 426 28.22 -8.24 -2.99
C THR A 426 26.99 -8.59 -2.15
N VAL A 427 26.94 -8.04 -0.92
CA VAL A 427 25.78 -8.10 -0.03
C VAL A 427 25.27 -6.69 0.28
N VAL A 428 23.95 -6.54 0.25
CA VAL A 428 23.22 -5.37 0.75
C VAL A 428 22.46 -5.79 2.01
N ASP A 429 22.98 -5.38 3.16
CA ASP A 429 22.42 -5.67 4.48
C ASP A 429 21.49 -4.55 4.94
N LEU A 430 20.19 -4.86 5.03
CA LEU A 430 19.19 -3.97 5.63
C LEU A 430 18.95 -4.46 7.07
N TRP A 431 19.75 -3.97 8.02
CA TRP A 431 19.65 -4.14 9.48
C TRP A 431 19.58 -5.61 9.97
N GLY A 432 20.44 -6.46 9.44
CA GLY A 432 20.57 -7.86 9.84
C GLY A 432 21.40 -8.11 11.10
N PRO A 433 21.08 -9.12 11.92
CA PRO A 433 21.97 -9.58 12.97
C PRO A 433 23.19 -10.31 12.41
N THR A 434 24.33 -10.16 13.08
CA THR A 434 25.65 -10.63 12.60
C THR A 434 26.33 -11.57 13.59
N ASP A 435 25.98 -11.51 14.87
CA ASP A 435 26.56 -12.31 15.95
C ASP A 435 25.49 -12.72 16.98
N PHE A 436 25.25 -14.03 17.08
CA PHE A 436 24.34 -14.63 18.06
C PHE A 436 25.06 -15.12 19.33
N THR A 437 26.36 -14.92 19.49
CA THR A 437 27.12 -15.38 20.66
C THR A 437 27.22 -14.32 21.76
N ASP A 438 26.92 -13.06 21.44
CA ASP A 438 27.09 -11.94 22.37
C ASP A 438 25.80 -11.62 23.17
N LYS A 439 25.82 -11.90 24.48
CA LYS A 439 24.71 -11.58 25.40
C LYS A 439 24.54 -10.08 25.66
N SER A 440 25.52 -9.25 25.34
CA SER A 440 25.38 -7.79 25.42
C SER A 440 24.38 -7.25 24.40
N VAL A 441 24.25 -7.92 23.24
CA VAL A 441 23.30 -7.56 22.17
C VAL A 441 22.00 -8.34 22.20
N ARG A 442 21.96 -9.51 22.85
CA ARG A 442 20.74 -10.28 23.14
C ARG A 442 20.64 -10.75 24.61
N PRO A 443 20.34 -9.84 25.56
CA PRO A 443 20.24 -10.19 26.98
C PRO A 443 19.17 -11.27 27.25
N ASP A 444 19.37 -12.08 28.28
CA ASP A 444 18.45 -13.16 28.66
C ASP A 444 16.99 -12.68 28.78
N GLY A 445 16.10 -13.34 28.04
CA GLY A 445 14.66 -13.05 28.07
C GLY A 445 14.22 -11.83 27.26
N SER A 446 15.15 -11.13 26.59
CA SER A 446 14.81 -10.09 25.60
C SER A 446 14.14 -10.68 24.35
N ASP A 447 13.44 -9.86 23.58
CA ASP A 447 12.85 -10.28 22.30
C ASP A 447 13.91 -10.83 21.34
N ALA A 448 15.08 -10.19 21.27
CA ALA A 448 16.22 -10.65 20.47
C ALA A 448 16.69 -12.05 20.89
N ASP A 449 16.79 -12.30 22.20
CA ASP A 449 17.19 -13.60 22.75
C ASP A 449 16.13 -14.66 22.45
N ASN A 450 14.86 -14.39 22.74
CA ASN A 450 13.75 -15.34 22.50
C ASN A 450 13.60 -15.72 21.01
N ILE A 451 13.70 -14.74 20.10
CA ILE A 451 13.64 -14.98 18.65
C ILE A 451 14.84 -15.81 18.20
N THR A 452 16.05 -15.48 18.68
CA THR A 452 17.28 -16.23 18.36
C THR A 452 17.20 -17.67 18.87
N ILE A 453 16.75 -17.88 20.12
CA ILE A 453 16.57 -19.22 20.70
C ILE A 453 15.56 -20.03 19.91
N ASN A 454 14.46 -19.42 19.48
CA ASN A 454 13.47 -20.12 18.66
C ASN A 454 14.05 -20.54 17.30
N PHE A 455 14.87 -19.68 16.68
CA PHE A 455 15.54 -19.96 15.41
C PHE A 455 16.60 -21.06 15.50
N LEU A 456 17.47 -20.99 16.52
CA LEU A 456 18.56 -21.95 16.71
C LEU A 456 18.09 -23.26 17.36
N GLY A 457 17.04 -23.18 18.17
CA GLY A 457 16.63 -24.26 19.06
C GLY A 457 17.53 -24.51 20.26
N GLU A 458 18.41 -23.56 20.55
CA GLU A 458 19.44 -23.65 21.56
C GLU A 458 19.51 -22.34 22.33
N LYS A 459 19.64 -22.43 23.65
CA LYS A 459 19.72 -21.27 24.55
C LYS A 459 21.16 -20.83 24.81
N ASP A 460 22.08 -21.78 24.90
CA ASP A 460 23.49 -21.51 25.20
C ASP A 460 24.16 -20.73 24.06
N GLU A 461 24.60 -19.50 24.35
CA GLU A 461 25.35 -18.65 23.43
C GLU A 461 26.71 -19.20 23.00
N ASN A 462 27.27 -20.12 23.78
CA ASN A 462 28.55 -20.75 23.48
C ASN A 462 28.39 -21.99 22.59
N ALA A 463 27.15 -22.46 22.39
CA ALA A 463 26.87 -23.62 21.56
C ALA A 463 27.37 -23.41 20.13
N GLN A 464 27.86 -24.48 19.52
CA GLN A 464 28.43 -24.43 18.18
C GLN A 464 27.43 -23.89 17.15
N VAL A 465 26.13 -24.17 17.31
CA VAL A 465 25.07 -23.67 16.43
C VAL A 465 24.96 -22.14 16.42
N ALA A 466 25.22 -21.46 17.55
CA ALA A 466 25.19 -20.00 17.62
C ALA A 466 26.35 -19.40 16.81
N LYS A 467 27.56 -19.96 16.92
CA LYS A 467 28.70 -19.59 16.07
C LYS A 467 28.44 -19.94 14.61
N ASP A 468 27.85 -21.11 14.36
CA ASP A 468 27.63 -21.59 13.01
C ASP A 468 26.65 -20.74 12.21
N ALA A 469 25.65 -20.19 12.91
CA ALA A 469 24.65 -19.30 12.38
C ALA A 469 25.06 -17.82 12.41
N SER A 470 26.25 -17.45 12.91
CA SER A 470 26.68 -16.04 13.00
C SER A 470 27.54 -15.64 11.79
N PRO A 471 27.07 -14.73 10.89
CA PRO A 471 27.87 -14.26 9.76
C PRO A 471 29.25 -13.73 10.16
N ALA A 472 29.35 -13.03 11.29
CA ALA A 472 30.61 -12.48 11.80
C ALA A 472 31.67 -13.57 12.04
N TYR A 473 31.29 -14.79 12.43
CA TYR A 473 32.22 -15.91 12.64
C TYR A 473 32.63 -16.60 11.34
N ARG A 474 31.86 -16.42 10.26
CA ARG A 474 32.17 -16.97 8.92
C ARG A 474 33.05 -16.04 8.08
N LEU A 475 33.07 -14.75 8.43
CA LEU A 475 33.84 -13.74 7.71
C LEU A 475 35.36 -13.91 7.92
N THR A 476 36.06 -14.19 6.82
CA THR A 476 37.53 -14.17 6.69
C THR A 476 37.92 -13.35 5.46
N LYS A 477 39.22 -13.16 5.23
CA LYS A 477 39.73 -12.47 4.04
C LYS A 477 39.34 -13.20 2.74
N GLU A 478 39.25 -14.52 2.79
CA GLU A 478 38.95 -15.39 1.65
C GLU A 478 37.44 -15.54 1.39
N THR A 479 36.61 -15.40 2.43
CA THR A 479 35.15 -15.51 2.32
C THR A 479 34.44 -14.17 2.19
N GLY A 480 35.11 -13.08 2.55
CA GLY A 480 34.59 -11.73 2.45
C GLY A 480 34.24 -11.28 1.04
N VAL A 481 33.11 -10.57 0.93
CA VAL A 481 32.67 -9.89 -0.29
C VAL A 481 32.33 -8.43 0.03
N PRO A 482 32.41 -7.51 -0.94
CA PRO A 482 31.97 -6.14 -0.75
C PRO A 482 30.58 -6.08 -0.10
N THR A 483 30.45 -5.37 1.02
CA THR A 483 29.19 -5.31 1.78
C THR A 483 28.81 -3.91 2.21
N ILE A 484 27.58 -3.49 1.92
CA ILE A 484 26.98 -2.27 2.46
C ILE A 484 25.98 -2.64 3.55
N LEU A 485 26.05 -1.94 4.68
CA LEU A 485 25.22 -2.14 5.85
C LEU A 485 24.40 -0.88 6.12
N PHE A 486 23.10 -1.05 6.33
CA PHE A 486 22.18 0.01 6.73
C PHE A 486 21.57 -0.36 8.08
N HIS A 487 21.58 0.57 9.04
CA HIS A 487 21.10 0.28 10.40
C HIS A 487 20.41 1.47 11.06
N GLY A 488 19.36 1.21 11.84
CA GLY A 488 18.74 2.24 12.68
C GLY A 488 19.50 2.42 13.99
N GLY A 489 19.81 3.66 14.36
CA GLY A 489 20.58 3.97 15.58
C GLY A 489 19.86 3.58 16.88
N GLU A 490 18.52 3.52 16.86
CA GLU A 490 17.67 3.15 18.00
C GLU A 490 17.03 1.76 17.84
N ASP A 491 17.62 0.86 17.06
CA ASP A 491 17.08 -0.48 16.83
C ASP A 491 16.98 -1.30 18.15
N PRO A 492 15.75 -1.60 18.62
CA PRO A 492 15.56 -2.31 19.88
C PRO A 492 15.74 -3.83 19.75
N LEU A 493 15.79 -4.36 18.52
CA LEU A 493 15.79 -5.79 18.25
C LEU A 493 17.16 -6.28 17.80
N VAL A 494 17.82 -5.56 16.90
CA VAL A 494 19.20 -5.82 16.47
C VAL A 494 20.04 -4.62 16.84
N LYS A 495 20.79 -4.70 17.94
CA LYS A 495 21.60 -3.56 18.38
C LYS A 495 22.59 -3.12 17.29
N VAL A 496 22.67 -1.80 17.06
CA VAL A 496 23.54 -1.18 16.04
C VAL A 496 25.02 -1.60 16.16
N SER A 497 25.49 -1.92 17.37
CA SER A 497 26.84 -2.43 17.60
C SER A 497 27.17 -3.70 16.80
N GLN A 498 26.17 -4.50 16.42
CA GLN A 498 26.38 -5.66 15.54
C GLN A 498 26.82 -5.25 14.13
N ALA A 499 26.25 -4.19 13.58
CA ALA A 499 26.64 -3.64 12.28
C ALA A 499 28.00 -2.93 12.37
N GLU A 500 28.25 -2.17 13.44
CA GLU A 500 29.53 -1.51 13.70
C GLU A 500 30.69 -2.52 13.82
N ASN A 501 30.48 -3.60 14.58
CA ASN A 501 31.48 -4.66 14.77
C ASN A 501 31.77 -5.40 13.47
N LEU A 502 30.74 -5.73 12.69
CA LEU A 502 30.93 -6.38 11.38
C LEU A 502 31.65 -5.45 10.40
N TYR A 503 31.26 -4.17 10.34
CA TYR A 503 31.91 -3.16 9.51
C TYR A 503 33.39 -3.02 9.86
N LYS A 504 33.73 -2.91 11.15
CA LYS A 504 35.12 -2.86 11.62
C LYS A 504 35.91 -4.11 11.17
N LYS A 505 35.33 -5.30 11.33
CA LYS A 505 35.97 -6.55 10.89
C LYS A 505 36.19 -6.59 9.38
N LEU A 506 35.24 -6.10 8.57
CA LEU A 506 35.41 -5.97 7.12
C LEU A 506 36.59 -5.05 6.77
N GLN A 507 36.70 -3.90 7.46
CA GLN A 507 37.82 -2.96 7.28
C GLN A 507 39.17 -3.58 7.65
N GLU A 508 39.25 -4.29 8.78
CA GLU A 508 40.47 -4.96 9.24
C GLU A 508 40.97 -6.03 8.25
N LEU A 509 40.03 -6.71 7.57
CA LEU A 509 40.33 -7.70 6.54
C LEU A 509 40.61 -7.09 5.15
N GLY A 510 40.47 -5.76 5.01
CA GLY A 510 40.65 -5.05 3.74
C GLY A 510 39.54 -5.32 2.72
N ILE A 511 38.36 -5.73 3.18
CA ILE A 511 37.19 -6.00 2.33
C ILE A 511 36.42 -4.68 2.15
N PRO A 512 36.04 -4.29 0.93
CA PRO A 512 35.29 -3.06 0.73
C PRO A 512 33.96 -3.07 1.50
N ALA A 513 33.73 -2.05 2.32
CA ALA A 513 32.51 -1.96 3.09
C ALA A 513 32.03 -0.51 3.23
N GLN A 514 30.74 -0.33 3.47
CA GLN A 514 30.11 0.95 3.81
C GLN A 514 29.06 0.70 4.90
N LEU A 515 29.02 1.57 5.92
CA LEU A 515 28.05 1.51 6.99
C LEU A 515 27.29 2.83 7.06
N GLU A 516 25.96 2.73 7.02
CA GLU A 516 25.03 3.85 7.08
C GLU A 516 24.13 3.70 8.29
N ILE A 517 24.34 4.56 9.28
CA ILE A 517 23.54 4.59 10.50
C ILE A 517 22.55 5.74 10.39
N TYR A 518 21.26 5.43 10.58
CA TYR A 518 20.19 6.41 10.65
C TYR A 518 19.83 6.65 12.13
N PRO A 519 20.32 7.73 12.78
CA PRO A 519 20.39 7.81 14.25
C PRO A 519 19.06 7.65 14.98
N ASN A 520 17.96 8.13 14.37
CA ASN A 520 16.62 8.14 14.99
C ASN A 520 15.72 7.00 14.47
N GLU A 521 16.23 6.16 13.56
CA GLU A 521 15.48 5.03 13.02
C GLU A 521 15.64 3.81 13.93
N LYS A 522 14.66 2.89 13.86
CA LYS A 522 14.59 1.69 14.73
C LYS A 522 14.90 0.43 13.91
N HIS A 523 14.18 -0.67 14.14
CA HIS A 523 14.32 -1.89 13.35
C HIS A 523 13.64 -1.74 11.99
N GLY A 524 14.37 -1.16 11.03
CA GLY A 524 13.87 -0.66 9.76
C GLY A 524 13.91 0.87 9.68
N VAL A 525 13.60 1.41 8.50
CA VAL A 525 13.69 2.85 8.22
C VAL A 525 12.36 3.42 7.76
N GLY A 526 12.06 4.66 8.17
CA GLY A 526 10.93 5.43 7.66
C GLY A 526 11.09 5.84 6.19
N PRO A 527 10.02 6.36 5.53
CA PRO A 527 10.03 6.63 4.09
C PRO A 527 11.17 7.55 3.62
N SER A 528 11.49 8.61 4.39
CA SER A 528 12.58 9.52 4.04
C SER A 528 13.95 8.83 4.04
N ALA A 529 14.22 7.99 5.05
CA ALA A 529 15.47 7.24 5.14
C ALA A 529 15.50 6.10 4.11
N ALA A 530 14.35 5.49 3.79
CA ALA A 530 14.24 4.45 2.76
C ALA A 530 14.70 4.95 1.38
N ILE A 531 14.40 6.19 1.00
CA ILE A 531 14.88 6.79 -0.27
C ILE A 531 16.41 6.85 -0.29
N ASP A 532 17.04 7.28 0.81
CA ASP A 532 18.49 7.33 0.92
C ASP A 532 19.11 5.92 0.87
N VAL A 533 18.51 4.95 1.58
CA VAL A 533 18.89 3.52 1.52
C VAL A 533 18.85 3.02 0.07
N PHE A 534 17.79 3.33 -0.69
CA PHE A 534 17.65 2.90 -2.08
C PHE A 534 18.71 3.55 -2.97
N ASN A 535 18.91 4.86 -2.88
CA ASN A 535 19.92 5.57 -3.67
C ASN A 535 21.34 5.06 -3.40
N LYS A 536 21.67 4.82 -2.13
CA LYS A 536 22.97 4.25 -1.74
C LYS A 536 23.11 2.79 -2.17
N THR A 537 22.04 2.01 -2.10
CA THR A 537 21.99 0.65 -2.65
C THR A 537 22.28 0.65 -4.15
N PHE A 538 21.66 1.54 -4.92
CA PHE A 538 21.91 1.65 -6.36
C PHE A 538 23.35 2.05 -6.68
N SER A 539 23.86 3.07 -5.99
CA SER A 539 25.25 3.52 -6.14
C SER A 539 26.25 2.41 -5.80
N TRP A 540 25.93 1.62 -4.77
CA TRP A 540 26.72 0.48 -4.35
C TRP A 540 26.72 -0.63 -5.41
N LEU A 541 25.53 -1.00 -5.92
CA LEU A 541 25.38 -2.00 -6.97
C LEU A 541 26.08 -1.57 -8.26
N GLU A 542 25.99 -0.30 -8.68
CA GLU A 542 26.74 0.21 -9.83
C GLU A 542 28.26 0.04 -9.69
N LYS A 543 28.78 0.18 -8.46
CA LYS A 543 30.21 0.08 -8.19
C LYS A 543 30.71 -1.36 -8.12
N TYR A 544 30.00 -2.24 -7.41
CA TYR A 544 30.47 -3.60 -7.11
C TYR A 544 29.79 -4.70 -7.92
N TYR A 545 28.65 -4.40 -8.53
CA TYR A 545 27.88 -5.35 -9.31
C TYR A 545 27.11 -4.69 -10.46
N PRO A 546 27.79 -3.93 -11.36
CA PRO A 546 27.14 -3.11 -12.37
C PRO A 546 26.27 -3.94 -13.33
N PRO A 547 25.17 -3.37 -13.84
CA PRO A 547 24.33 -4.07 -14.79
C PRO A 547 25.09 -4.30 -16.10
N THR A 548 24.63 -5.30 -16.86
CA THR A 548 25.19 -5.59 -18.18
C THR A 548 24.75 -4.50 -19.15
N LYS A 549 25.71 -3.85 -19.80
CA LYS A 549 25.47 -2.77 -20.79
C LYS A 549 24.80 -3.26 -22.06
#